data_AF-Q5WLS8-F1
#
_entry.id   AF-Q5WLS8-F1
#
_cell.length_a   1.000
_cell.length_b   1.000
_cell.length_c   1.000
_cell.angle_alpha   90.00
_cell.angle_beta   90.00
_cell.angle_gamma   90.00
#
_symmetry.space_group_name_H-M   'P 1'
#
loop_
_entity.id
_entity.type
_entity.pdbx_description
1 polymer ?
#
loop_
_entity_poly.entity_id
_entity_poly.type
_entity_poly.pdbx_seq_one_letter_code
_entity_poly.pdbx_strand_id
1 'polypeptide(L)' 'MSGKRVLACDICKSRNYSVTSAKKSDTRLTVKKFCKRCNGHTLHVETR' A
#
# COMPACT_ATOMS: atom_id res chain seq x y z
N MET A 1 -18.37 -2.97 -7.55
CA MET A 1 -17.30 -3.92 -7.16
C MET A 1 -16.22 -3.15 -6.40
N SER A 2 -16.19 -3.29 -5.09
CA SER A 2 -15.20 -2.62 -4.22
C SER A 2 -13.83 -3.25 -4.42
N GLY A 3 -12.92 -2.53 -5.09
CA GLY A 3 -11.55 -2.99 -5.27
C GLY A 3 -10.79 -2.92 -3.95
N LYS A 4 -10.44 -4.08 -3.38
CA LYS A 4 -9.47 -4.15 -2.28
C LYS A 4 -8.09 -3.98 -2.87
N ARG A 5 -7.39 -2.93 -2.45
CA ARG A 5 -6.01 -2.60 -2.83
C ARG A 5 -5.12 -2.87 -1.62
N VAL A 6 -4.05 -3.62 -1.77
CA VAL A 6 -3.12 -3.87 -0.66
C VAL A 6 -1.89 -3.02 -0.87
N LEU A 7 -1.41 -2.31 0.15
CA LEU A 7 -0.16 -1.55 0.09
C LEU A 7 0.97 -2.34 0.75
N ALA A 8 1.98 -2.63 -0.05
CA ALA A 8 3.21 -3.29 0.35
C ALA A 8 4.33 -2.25 0.56
N CYS A 9 5.08 -2.37 1.65
CA CYS A 9 6.28 -1.57 1.88
C CYS A 9 7.34 -1.86 0.79
N ASP A 10 7.91 -0.82 0.20
CA ASP A 10 8.95 -0.93 -0.84
C ASP A 10 10.23 -1.63 -0.33
N ILE A 11 10.57 -1.42 0.95
CA ILE A 11 11.80 -1.95 1.56
C ILE A 11 11.66 -3.42 1.99
N CYS A 12 10.66 -3.74 2.81
CA CYS A 12 10.50 -5.10 3.37
C CYS A 12 9.45 -5.96 2.66
N LYS A 13 8.79 -5.41 1.62
CA LYS A 13 7.71 -6.08 0.86
C LYS A 13 6.53 -6.55 1.72
N SER A 14 6.40 -5.97 2.93
CA SER A 14 5.33 -6.29 3.86
C SER A 14 4.03 -5.64 3.44
N ARG A 15 2.98 -6.44 3.27
CA ARG A 15 1.59 -6.01 3.08
C ARG A 15 1.06 -5.43 4.40
N ASN A 16 1.36 -4.16 4.66
CA ASN A 16 1.06 -3.49 5.93
C ASN A 16 -0.34 -2.85 5.95
N TYR A 17 -0.88 -2.49 4.79
CA TYR A 17 -2.15 -1.76 4.72
C TYR A 17 -3.07 -2.36 3.65
N SER A 18 -4.38 -2.33 3.90
CA SER A 18 -5.41 -2.71 2.94
C SER A 18 -6.36 -1.53 2.80
N VAL A 19 -6.48 -0.99 1.58
CA VAL A 19 -7.33 0.14 1.24
C VAL A 19 -8.49 -0.35 0.39
N THR A 20 -9.71 -0.02 0.79
CA THR A 20 -10.90 -0.22 -0.04
C THR A 20 -11.13 1.06 -0.85
N SER A 21 -10.97 0.99 -2.17
CA SER A 21 -11.24 2.14 -3.05
C SER A 21 -12.53 1.90 -3.83
N ALA A 22 -13.48 2.84 -3.72
CA ALA A 22 -14.74 2.83 -4.47
C ALA A 22 -14.55 3.16 -5.96
N LYS A 23 -13.46 3.84 -6.31
CA LYS A 23 -13.09 4.24 -7.68
C LYS A 23 -11.95 3.36 -8.22
N LYS A 24 -12.11 2.83 -9.43
CA LYS A 24 -11.02 2.20 -10.19
C LYS A 24 -10.05 3.30 -10.63
N SER A 25 -9.02 3.58 -9.83
CA SER A 25 -7.90 4.41 -10.28
C SER A 25 -6.96 3.56 -11.14
N ASP A 26 -6.67 4.00 -12.36
CA ASP A 26 -5.67 3.38 -13.24
C ASP A 26 -4.24 3.55 -12.68
N THR A 27 -4.05 4.55 -11.82
CA THR A 27 -2.78 4.82 -11.15
C THR A 27 -2.54 3.87 -9.96
N ARG A 28 -1.31 3.35 -9.86
CA ARG A 28 -0.84 2.61 -8.68
C ARG A 28 -0.76 3.56 -7.48
N LEU A 29 -1.43 3.22 -6.37
CA LEU A 29 -1.35 4.01 -5.15
C LEU A 29 0.07 3.92 -4.55
N THR A 30 0.71 5.07 -4.32
CA THR A 30 1.98 5.15 -3.58
C THR A 30 1.81 6.10 -2.39
N VAL A 31 2.05 5.58 -1.17
CA VAL A 31 1.78 6.32 0.06
C VAL A 31 2.95 6.13 1.04
N LYS A 32 3.49 7.23 1.57
CA LYS A 32 4.44 7.17 2.68
C LYS A 32 3.70 6.81 3.96
N LYS A 33 3.96 5.62 4.50
CA LYS A 33 3.39 5.14 5.77
C LYS A 33 4.47 4.53 6.64
N PHE A 34 4.19 4.43 7.94
CA PHE A 34 5.09 3.78 8.87
C PHE A 34 5.10 2.27 8.62
N CYS A 35 6.28 1.70 8.38
CA CYS A 35 6.45 0.27 8.28
C CYS A 35 6.94 -0.29 9.62
N LYS A 36 6.10 -1.09 10.29
CA LYS A 36 6.47 -1.78 11.55
C LYS A 36 7.71 -2.66 11.41
N ARG A 37 7.95 -3.27 10.23
CA ARG A 37 9.14 -4.11 9.99
C ARG A 37 10.42 -3.32 9.74
N CYS A 38 10.32 -2.11 9.17
CA CYS A 38 11.47 -1.24 8.92
C CYS A 38 11.70 -0.23 10.03
N ASN A 39 10.79 -0.16 11.00
CA ASN A 39 10.79 0.78 12.11
C ASN A 39 10.93 2.25 11.66
N GLY A 40 10.32 2.60 10.51
CA GLY A 40 10.45 3.92 9.90
C GLY A 40 9.38 4.19 8.85
N HIS A 41 9.29 5.44 8.39
CA HIS A 41 8.39 5.84 7.32
C HIS A 41 8.97 5.45 5.97
N THR A 42 8.29 4.54 5.29
CA THR A 42 8.71 4.02 3.99
C THR A 42 7.61 4.22 2.97
N LEU A 43 8.01 4.22 1.69
CA LEU A 43 7.06 4.18 0.59
C LEU A 43 6.33 2.85 0.61
N HIS A 44 5.00 2.90 0.61
CA HIS A 44 4.14 1.75 0.42
C HIS A 44 3.47 1.86 -0.94
N VAL A 45 3.60 0.81 -1.74
CA VAL A 45 3.09 0.74 -3.11
C VAL A 45 1.95 -0.25 -3.17
N GLU A 46 0.95 0.03 -4.00
CA GLU A 46 -0.15 -0.87 -4.26
C GLU A 46 0.34 -2.15 -4.95
N THR A 47 0.20 -3.27 -4.23
CA THR A 47 0.24 -4.62 -4.79
C THR A 47 -1.10 -4.96 -5.44
N ARG A 48 -1.01 -5.63 -6.60
CA ARG A 48 -2.14 -6.11 -7.40
C ARG A 48 -3.08 -7.01 -6.60
#